data_AF-A0AAV8PG85-F1
#
_entry.id   AF-A0AAV8PG85-F1
#
_cell.length_a   1.000
_cell.length_b   1.000
_cell.length_c   1.000
_cell.angle_alpha   90.00
_cell.angle_beta   90.00
_cell.angle_gamma   90.00
#
_symmetry.space_group_name_H-M   'P 1'
#
loop_
_entity.id
_entity.type
_entity.pdbx_description
1 polymer ?
#
loop_
_entity_poly.entity_id
_entity_poly.type
_entity_poly.pdbx_seq_one_letter_code
_entity_poly.pdbx_strand_id
1 'polypeptide(L)'
;MVDSSKDVNGSFSGDKKIIVVFVLGGPGSGKGTQCTKIVENFGFTHLSAGDLLRAEINSGSENGTMISNMIKEGKIVPAEVTIKLLQKAMLEGGNDKFLIDGFPRNEENRAAFENITKIEPEFILYFDCPEEEMERRLLSRNQGRIDDNIETIRKRFRVFVESSLPVVEYYELKGKVRKVDALKPVDEVFETVKATFAPFHTEVE
;
A
#
# COMPACT_ATOMS: atom_id res chain seq x y z
N MET A 1 -33.25 -1.78 24.68
CA MET A 1 -31.93 -1.41 25.22
C MET A 1 -30.93 -2.27 24.48
N VAL A 2 -30.26 -1.69 23.48
CA VAL A 2 -29.26 -2.37 22.66
C VAL A 2 -27.91 -2.03 23.28
N ASP A 3 -27.23 -3.07 23.75
CA ASP A 3 -25.99 -3.00 24.50
C ASP A 3 -24.78 -2.86 23.55
N SER A 4 -24.06 -1.75 23.76
CA SER A 4 -22.61 -1.57 23.72
C SER A 4 -21.77 -2.08 22.54
N SER A 5 -21.29 -1.09 21.78
CA SER A 5 -19.84 -0.80 21.65
C SER A 5 -18.91 -2.01 21.63
N LYS A 6 -18.74 -2.65 20.46
CA LYS A 6 -17.53 -3.42 20.19
C LYS A 6 -16.40 -2.45 19.86
N ASP A 7 -15.62 -2.13 20.88
CA ASP A 7 -14.32 -1.49 20.70
C ASP A 7 -13.48 -2.33 19.73
N VAL A 8 -13.17 -1.78 18.57
CA VAL A 8 -12.26 -2.37 17.57
C VAL A 8 -10.81 -2.12 18.02
N ASN A 9 -10.48 -2.53 19.24
CA ASN A 9 -9.10 -2.62 19.72
C ASN A 9 -8.67 -4.09 19.66
N GLY A 10 -8.63 -4.63 18.44
CA GLY A 10 -8.01 -5.92 18.19
C GLY A 10 -6.50 -5.79 18.34
N SER A 11 -5.99 -6.06 19.54
CA SER A 11 -4.55 -6.20 19.76
C SER A 11 -4.04 -7.40 18.97
N PHE A 12 -2.95 -7.23 18.21
CA PHE A 12 -2.19 -8.35 17.63
C PHE A 12 -1.77 -9.27 18.78
N SER A 13 -2.52 -10.35 19.00
CA SER A 13 -2.40 -11.19 20.19
C SER A 13 -1.58 -12.44 19.83
N GLY A 14 -0.29 -12.41 20.17
CA GLY A 14 0.64 -13.54 20.04
C GLY A 14 2.10 -13.09 20.03
N ASP A 15 3.03 -13.95 20.50
CA ASP A 15 4.49 -13.70 20.51
C ASP A 15 5.13 -13.57 19.11
N LYS A 16 4.33 -13.58 18.04
CA LYS A 16 4.81 -13.51 16.66
C LYS A 16 5.06 -12.06 16.26
N LYS A 17 6.30 -11.76 15.84
CA LYS A 17 6.69 -10.47 15.27
C LYS A 17 5.90 -10.23 13.98
N ILE A 18 5.10 -9.16 13.95
CA ILE A 18 4.45 -8.70 12.72
C ILE A 18 5.49 -8.02 11.83
N ILE A 19 5.57 -8.45 10.57
CA ILE A 19 6.44 -7.91 9.54
C ILE A 19 5.59 -7.13 8.55
N VAL A 20 5.86 -5.82 8.44
CA VAL A 20 5.21 -4.94 7.48
C VAL A 20 6.26 -4.43 6.50
N VAL A 21 5.95 -4.53 5.21
CA VAL A 21 6.69 -3.87 4.13
C VAL A 21 5.75 -2.89 3.45
N PHE A 22 6.10 -1.61 3.46
CA PHE A 22 5.39 -0.63 2.66
C PHE A 22 5.85 -0.72 1.21
N VAL A 23 4.91 -0.81 0.27
CA VAL A 23 5.17 -0.88 -1.15
C VAL A 23 4.77 0.45 -1.77
N LEU A 24 5.78 1.26 -2.12
CA LEU A 24 5.62 2.63 -2.57
C LEU A 24 6.09 2.82 -4.02
N GLY A 25 5.55 3.83 -4.68
CA GLY A 25 5.76 4.13 -6.09
C GLY A 25 4.53 4.81 -6.69
N GLY A 26 4.71 5.61 -7.73
CA GLY A 26 3.62 6.34 -8.36
C GLY A 26 2.53 5.43 -8.96
N PRO A 27 1.36 5.98 -9.34
CA PRO A 27 0.33 5.19 -10.00
C PRO A 27 0.88 4.62 -11.32
N GLY A 28 0.61 3.35 -11.63
CA GLY A 28 1.14 2.72 -12.85
C GLY A 28 2.57 2.15 -12.75
N SER A 29 3.28 2.33 -11.62
CA SER A 29 4.66 1.84 -11.45
C SER A 29 4.82 0.31 -11.39
N GLY A 30 3.73 -0.46 -11.38
CA GLY A 30 3.79 -1.94 -11.37
C GLY A 30 3.76 -2.62 -9.99
N LYS A 31 3.59 -1.85 -8.89
CA LYS A 31 3.50 -2.38 -7.51
C LYS A 31 2.62 -3.61 -7.36
N GLY A 32 1.33 -3.50 -7.73
CA GLY A 32 0.37 -4.60 -7.55
C GLY A 32 0.79 -5.90 -8.26
N THR A 33 1.36 -5.80 -9.47
CA THR A 33 1.89 -6.95 -10.21
C THR A 33 3.01 -7.65 -9.43
N GLN A 34 3.90 -6.87 -8.83
CA GLN A 34 5.01 -7.40 -8.05
C GLN A 34 4.55 -7.92 -6.68
N CYS A 35 3.56 -7.27 -6.05
CA CYS A 35 2.93 -7.76 -4.83
C CYS A 35 2.34 -9.16 -5.04
N THR A 36 1.62 -9.41 -6.14
CA THR A 36 1.10 -10.74 -6.48
C THR A 36 2.22 -11.79 -6.50
N LYS A 37 3.32 -11.50 -7.18
CA LYS A 37 4.46 -12.42 -7.24
C LYS A 37 5.13 -12.62 -5.86
N ILE A 38 5.23 -11.58 -5.03
CA ILE A 38 5.78 -11.70 -3.68
C ILE A 38 4.88 -12.60 -2.80
N VAL A 39 3.56 -12.44 -2.88
CA VAL A 39 2.60 -13.30 -2.16
C VAL A 39 2.82 -14.78 -2.52
N GLU A 40 2.89 -15.08 -3.82
CA GLU A 40 3.07 -16.44 -4.33
C GLU A 40 4.40 -17.10 -3.89
N ASN A 41 5.47 -16.32 -3.74
CA ASN A 41 6.82 -16.86 -3.51
C ASN A 41 7.32 -16.75 -2.06
N PHE A 42 6.73 -15.87 -1.25
CA PHE A 42 7.22 -15.57 0.11
C PHE A 42 6.13 -15.62 1.18
N GLY A 43 4.88 -15.93 0.83
CA GLY A 43 3.78 -16.13 1.78
C GLY A 43 3.39 -14.87 2.56
N PHE A 44 3.58 -13.69 1.96
CA PHE A 44 3.04 -12.43 2.49
C PHE A 44 1.55 -12.31 2.17
N THR A 45 0.83 -11.48 2.92
CA THR A 45 -0.52 -11.02 2.57
C THR A 45 -0.45 -9.65 1.91
N HIS A 46 -1.00 -9.50 0.70
CA HIS A 46 -1.09 -8.21 0.01
C HIS A 46 -2.34 -7.43 0.41
N LEU A 47 -2.12 -6.24 0.96
CA LEU A 47 -3.16 -5.29 1.34
C LEU A 47 -3.00 -4.01 0.51
N SER A 48 -3.84 -3.83 -0.51
CA SER A 48 -3.88 -2.57 -1.27
C SER A 48 -4.80 -1.57 -0.59
N ALA A 49 -4.26 -0.45 -0.13
CA ALA A 49 -5.06 0.63 0.48
C ALA A 49 -6.12 1.16 -0.49
N GLY A 50 -5.79 1.24 -1.78
CA GLY A 50 -6.73 1.65 -2.81
C GLY A 50 -7.89 0.67 -2.99
N ASP A 51 -7.63 -0.65 -2.93
CA ASP A 51 -8.71 -1.66 -3.06
C ASP A 51 -9.58 -1.68 -1.80
N LEU A 52 -9.00 -1.55 -0.61
CA LEU A 52 -9.75 -1.44 0.64
C LEU A 52 -10.70 -0.24 0.63
N LEU A 53 -10.22 0.93 0.20
CA LEU A 53 -11.04 2.13 0.07
C LEU A 53 -12.16 1.96 -0.98
N ARG A 54 -11.90 1.29 -2.11
CA ARG A 54 -12.93 0.98 -3.12
C ARG A 54 -13.97 -0.01 -2.59
N ALA A 55 -13.55 -1.03 -1.84
CA ALA A 55 -14.46 -1.96 -1.20
C ALA A 55 -15.37 -1.24 -0.18
N GLU A 56 -14.81 -0.29 0.58
CA GLU A 56 -15.56 0.53 1.53
C GLU A 56 -16.59 1.45 0.85
N ILE A 57 -16.27 1.99 -0.35
CA ILE A 57 -17.27 2.70 -1.17
C ILE A 57 -18.42 1.77 -1.56
N ASN A 58 -18.09 0.57 -2.03
CA ASN A 58 -19.07 -0.39 -2.54
C ASN A 58 -19.93 -1.05 -1.46
N SER A 59 -19.48 -1.04 -0.19
CA SER A 59 -20.24 -1.56 0.94
C SER A 59 -21.42 -0.64 1.33
N GLY A 60 -21.44 0.61 0.84
CA GLY A 60 -22.44 1.60 1.20
C GLY A 60 -22.28 2.16 2.62
N SER A 61 -21.08 2.09 3.19
CA SER A 61 -20.82 2.61 4.53
C SER A 61 -21.00 4.13 4.63
N GLU A 62 -21.10 4.64 5.87
CA GLU A 62 -21.20 6.07 6.15
C GLU A 62 -20.02 6.87 5.55
N ASN A 63 -18.84 6.26 5.47
CA ASN A 63 -17.65 6.87 4.88
C ASN A 63 -17.61 6.77 3.35
N GLY A 64 -18.40 5.88 2.73
CA GLY A 64 -18.30 5.57 1.31
C GLY A 64 -18.42 6.78 0.39
N THR A 65 -19.36 7.69 0.69
CA THR A 65 -19.54 8.93 -0.10
C THR A 65 -18.32 9.85 0.00
N MET A 66 -17.78 10.05 1.21
CA MET A 66 -16.59 10.87 1.44
C MET A 66 -15.37 10.30 0.72
N ILE A 67 -15.13 8.99 0.86
CA ILE A 67 -14.04 8.28 0.18
C ILE A 67 -14.16 8.41 -1.34
N SER A 68 -15.36 8.21 -1.90
CA SER A 68 -15.63 8.32 -3.34
C SER A 68 -15.27 9.69 -3.90
N ASN A 69 -15.71 10.77 -3.22
CA ASN A 69 -15.43 12.13 -3.66
C ASN A 69 -13.93 12.44 -3.61
N MET A 70 -13.24 12.07 -2.54
CA MET A 70 -11.80 12.32 -2.41
C MET A 70 -10.98 11.56 -3.47
N ILE A 71 -11.33 10.30 -3.75
CA ILE A 71 -10.65 9.50 -4.79
C ILE A 71 -10.85 10.10 -6.18
N LYS A 72 -12.08 10.50 -6.53
CA LYS A 72 -12.38 11.15 -7.82
C LYS A 72 -11.57 12.43 -8.01
N GLU A 73 -11.40 13.21 -6.95
CA GLU A 73 -10.61 14.44 -6.95
C GLU A 73 -9.10 14.21 -6.88
N GLY A 74 -8.64 12.96 -6.72
CA GLY A 74 -7.22 12.61 -6.58
C GLY A 74 -6.62 12.98 -5.21
N LYS A 75 -7.44 13.25 -4.20
CA LYS A 75 -7.03 13.61 -2.83
C LYS A 75 -6.68 12.38 -1.98
N ILE A 76 -5.97 12.60 -0.88
CA ILE A 76 -5.65 11.55 0.12
C ILE A 76 -6.79 11.47 1.13
N VAL A 77 -7.35 10.27 1.31
CA VAL A 77 -8.35 9.98 2.36
C VAL A 77 -7.71 10.10 3.75
N PRO A 78 -8.40 10.60 4.78
CA PRO A 78 -7.83 10.76 6.11
C PRO A 78 -7.15 9.50 6.64
N ALA A 79 -6.04 9.69 7.36
CA ALA A 79 -5.18 8.60 7.83
C ALA A 79 -5.96 7.57 8.65
N GLU A 80 -6.80 8.03 9.59
CA GLU A 80 -7.54 7.16 10.50
C GLU A 80 -8.48 6.19 9.77
N VAL A 81 -9.15 6.65 8.69
CA VAL A 81 -10.05 5.79 7.90
C VAL A 81 -9.25 4.68 7.24
N THR A 82 -8.12 5.04 6.59
CA THR A 82 -7.28 4.06 5.88
C THR A 82 -6.61 3.08 6.86
N ILE A 83 -6.14 3.57 8.01
CA ILE A 83 -5.49 2.74 9.04
C ILE A 83 -6.50 1.77 9.66
N LYS A 84 -7.73 2.19 9.95
CA LYS A 84 -8.79 1.28 10.45
C LYS A 84 -9.09 0.16 9.46
N LEU A 85 -9.19 0.47 8.16
CA LEU A 85 -9.40 -0.54 7.12
C LEU A 85 -8.21 -1.51 7.03
N LEU A 86 -6.98 -0.99 7.09
CA LEU A 86 -5.76 -1.81 7.09
C LEU A 86 -5.70 -2.72 8.32
N GLN A 87 -5.95 -2.19 9.53
CA GLN A 87 -5.93 -2.99 10.77
C GLN A 87 -6.97 -4.11 10.72
N LYS A 88 -8.20 -3.81 10.29
CA LYS A 88 -9.24 -4.83 10.09
C LYS A 88 -8.75 -5.93 9.14
N ALA A 89 -8.21 -5.57 7.99
CA ALA A 89 -7.71 -6.53 7.01
C ALA A 89 -6.49 -7.34 7.50
N MET A 90 -5.60 -6.72 8.29
CA MET A 90 -4.46 -7.42 8.92
C MET A 90 -4.93 -8.46 9.93
N LEU A 91 -5.95 -8.14 10.75
CA LEU A 91 -6.50 -9.05 11.76
C LEU A 91 -7.29 -10.20 11.14
N GLU A 92 -8.07 -9.93 10.09
CA GLU A 92 -8.85 -10.95 9.37
C GLU A 92 -7.98 -11.92 8.58
N GLY A 93 -6.80 -11.48 8.11
CA GLY A 93 -5.92 -12.27 7.25
C GLY A 93 -5.16 -13.40 7.95
N GLY A 94 -5.06 -13.38 9.29
CA GLY A 94 -4.42 -14.44 10.08
C GLY A 94 -2.92 -14.69 9.78
N ASN A 95 -2.27 -13.78 9.05
CA ASN A 95 -0.85 -13.83 8.70
C ASN A 95 -0.05 -12.88 9.59
N ASP A 96 1.28 -13.04 9.64
CA ASP A 96 2.20 -12.13 10.34
C ASP A 96 3.07 -11.31 9.37
N LYS A 97 3.00 -11.58 8.06
CA LYS A 97 3.75 -10.88 7.00
C LYS A 97 2.81 -10.11 6.07
N PHE A 98 2.99 -8.81 5.95
CA PHE A 98 2.10 -7.93 5.18
C PHE A 98 2.84 -7.02 4.19
N LEU A 99 2.35 -6.99 2.96
CA LEU A 99 2.67 -5.98 1.95
C LEU A 99 1.57 -4.93 1.95
N ILE A 100 1.87 -3.73 2.42
CA ILE A 100 0.91 -2.63 2.41
C ILE A 100 1.21 -1.76 1.18
N ASP A 101 0.37 -1.89 0.16
CA ASP A 101 0.54 -1.27 -1.17
C ASP A 101 -0.26 0.03 -1.28
N GLY A 102 0.44 1.11 -1.66
CA GLY A 102 -0.16 2.42 -1.87
C GLY A 102 -0.44 3.20 -0.58
N PHE A 103 0.17 2.79 0.54
CA PHE A 103 0.17 3.48 1.82
C PHE A 103 1.54 3.30 2.49
N PRO A 104 2.08 4.27 3.25
CA PRO A 104 1.53 5.61 3.51
C PRO A 104 1.64 6.53 2.30
N ARG A 105 0.71 7.50 2.17
CA ARG A 105 0.70 8.47 1.06
C ARG A 105 1.23 9.86 1.44
N ASN A 106 1.44 10.11 2.73
CA ASN A 106 2.04 11.33 3.27
C ASN A 106 2.66 11.06 4.67
N GLU A 107 3.35 12.07 5.22
CA GLU A 107 3.96 11.96 6.54
C GLU A 107 2.94 11.74 7.66
N GLU A 108 1.76 12.35 7.57
CA GLU A 108 0.68 12.14 8.55
C GLU A 108 0.22 10.68 8.58
N ASN A 109 0.02 10.05 7.42
CA ASN A 109 -0.32 8.63 7.28
C ASN A 109 0.76 7.75 7.92
N ARG A 110 2.03 8.05 7.62
CA ARG A 110 3.18 7.30 8.15
C ARG A 110 3.24 7.39 9.68
N ALA A 111 3.22 8.62 10.21
CA ALA A 111 3.26 8.89 11.64
C ALA A 111 2.08 8.26 12.39
N ALA A 112 0.86 8.42 11.85
CA ALA A 112 -0.34 7.85 12.44
C ALA A 112 -0.30 6.31 12.44
N PHE A 113 0.16 5.68 11.36
CA PHE A 113 0.26 4.21 11.29
C PHE A 113 1.20 3.68 12.37
N GLU A 114 2.43 4.20 12.45
CA GLU A 114 3.39 3.77 13.48
C GLU A 114 2.88 4.06 14.89
N ASN A 115 2.24 5.20 15.12
CA ASN A 115 1.72 5.54 16.44
C ASN A 115 0.53 4.67 16.86
N ILE A 116 -0.40 4.36 15.96
CA ILE A 116 -1.60 3.59 16.26
C ILE A 116 -1.27 2.10 16.36
N THR A 117 -0.51 1.57 15.41
CA THR A 117 -0.21 0.13 15.33
C THR A 117 0.98 -0.28 16.20
N LYS A 118 1.85 0.67 16.55
CA LYS A 118 3.17 0.41 17.15
C LYS A 118 4.08 -0.46 16.27
N ILE A 119 3.80 -0.53 14.97
CA ILE A 119 4.59 -1.26 13.98
C ILE A 119 5.37 -0.25 13.12
N GLU A 120 6.69 -0.35 13.16
CA GLU A 120 7.56 0.28 12.16
C GLU A 120 7.78 -0.71 10.99
N PRO A 121 7.75 -0.26 9.72
CA PRO A 121 8.02 -1.16 8.61
C PRO A 121 9.45 -1.73 8.71
N GLU A 122 9.58 -2.99 8.28
CA GLU A 122 10.86 -3.68 8.14
C GLU A 122 11.70 -2.98 7.06
N PHE A 123 11.08 -2.67 5.92
CA PHE A 123 11.64 -1.82 4.86
C PHE A 123 10.54 -1.25 3.96
N ILE A 124 10.93 -0.32 3.10
CA ILE A 124 10.13 0.24 2.02
C ILE A 124 10.59 -0.38 0.71
N LEU A 125 9.71 -1.07 0.02
CA LEU A 125 9.95 -1.50 -1.36
C LEU A 125 9.50 -0.37 -2.29
N TYR A 126 10.46 0.39 -2.82
CA TYR A 126 10.19 1.56 -3.64
C TYR A 126 10.37 1.24 -5.14
N PHE A 127 9.28 1.32 -5.90
CA PHE A 127 9.28 1.19 -7.36
C PHE A 127 9.52 2.54 -8.01
N ASP A 128 10.74 2.73 -8.49
CA ASP A 128 11.16 3.93 -9.21
C ASP A 128 10.78 3.81 -10.68
N CYS A 129 9.89 4.69 -11.11
CA CYS A 129 9.33 4.69 -12.45
C CYS A 129 9.14 6.15 -12.89
N PRO A 130 9.67 6.55 -14.06
CA PRO A 130 9.42 7.87 -14.63
C PRO A 130 7.93 8.14 -14.86
N GLU A 131 7.53 9.41 -14.79
CA GLU A 131 6.15 9.86 -14.98
C GLU A 131 5.60 9.43 -16.34
N GLU A 132 6.39 9.56 -17.40
CA GLU A 132 5.98 9.28 -18.77
C GLU A 132 5.60 7.80 -18.95
N GLU A 133 6.37 6.90 -18.33
CA GLU A 133 6.08 5.47 -18.37
C GLU A 133 4.87 5.11 -17.52
N MET A 134 4.71 5.76 -16.36
CA MET A 134 3.52 5.60 -15.51
C MET A 134 2.24 6.05 -16.21
N GLU A 135 2.25 7.22 -16.85
CA GLU A 135 1.12 7.75 -17.64
C GLU A 135 0.80 6.80 -18.81
N ARG A 136 1.81 6.35 -19.56
CA ARG A 136 1.65 5.37 -20.66
C ARG A 136 0.98 4.07 -20.19
N ARG A 137 1.42 3.54 -19.03
CA ARG A 137 0.85 2.32 -18.44
C ARG A 137 -0.59 2.51 -17.95
N LEU A 138 -0.92 3.68 -17.41
CA LEU A 138 -2.28 3.97 -16.94
C LEU A 138 -3.25 4.18 -18.10
N LEU A 139 -2.84 4.85 -19.16
CA LEU A 139 -3.68 5.06 -20.35
C LEU A 139 -3.97 3.78 -21.13
N SER A 140 -3.05 2.82 -21.09
CA SER A 140 -3.25 1.49 -21.68
C SER A 140 -4.04 0.54 -20.78
N ARG A 141 -4.30 0.92 -19.53
CA ARG A 141 -4.98 0.07 -18.54
C ARG A 141 -6.50 0.15 -18.72
N ASN A 142 -7.09 -0.88 -19.34
CA ASN A 142 -8.54 -0.96 -19.53
C ASN A 142 -9.25 -1.66 -18.35
N GLN A 143 -9.12 -1.12 -17.12
CA GLN A 143 -9.63 -1.76 -15.89
C GLN A 143 -10.86 -1.09 -15.28
N GLY A 144 -11.45 -0.09 -15.92
CA GLY A 144 -12.73 0.50 -15.50
C GLY A 144 -12.69 1.23 -14.15
N ARG A 145 -11.53 1.71 -13.71
CA ARG A 145 -11.45 2.50 -12.47
C ARG A 145 -11.94 3.92 -12.72
N ILE A 146 -12.72 4.45 -11.78
CA ILE A 146 -13.29 5.80 -11.86
C ILE A 146 -12.22 6.90 -11.91
N ASP A 147 -11.01 6.60 -11.43
CA ASP A 147 -9.87 7.51 -11.30
C ASP A 147 -8.80 7.35 -12.40
N ASP A 148 -9.07 6.56 -13.44
CA ASP A 148 -8.16 6.34 -14.59
C ASP A 148 -8.41 7.33 -15.75
N ASN A 149 -8.78 8.59 -15.46
CA ASN A 149 -8.82 9.67 -16.45
C ASN A 149 -7.55 10.53 -16.37
N ILE A 150 -7.14 11.16 -17.48
CA ILE A 150 -5.87 11.92 -17.59
C ILE A 150 -5.72 12.97 -16.48
N GLU A 151 -6.78 13.71 -16.16
CA GLU A 151 -6.73 14.76 -15.14
C GLU A 151 -6.46 14.17 -13.75
N THR A 152 -7.19 13.13 -13.37
CA THR A 152 -7.01 12.44 -12.09
C THR A 152 -5.65 11.72 -12.04
N ILE A 153 -5.16 11.14 -13.13
CA ILE A 153 -3.84 10.53 -13.22
C ILE A 153 -2.74 11.54 -12.87
N ARG A 154 -2.75 12.72 -13.50
CA ARG A 154 -1.79 13.79 -13.22
C ARG A 154 -1.87 14.30 -11.79
N LYS A 155 -3.08 14.44 -11.23
CA LYS A 155 -3.26 14.79 -9.81
C LYS A 155 -2.65 13.73 -8.90
N ARG A 156 -2.86 12.44 -9.19
CA ARG A 156 -2.29 11.33 -8.41
C ARG A 156 -0.78 11.28 -8.48
N PHE A 157 -0.19 11.59 -9.64
CA PHE A 157 1.26 11.73 -9.77
C PHE A 157 1.79 12.88 -8.92
N ARG A 158 1.18 14.06 -9.03
CA ARG A 158 1.57 15.23 -8.23
C ARG A 158 1.51 14.94 -6.73
N VAL A 159 0.42 14.34 -6.26
CA VAL A 159 0.26 13.92 -4.86
C VAL A 159 1.34 12.92 -4.46
N PHE A 160 1.73 11.99 -5.34
CA PHE A 160 2.82 11.07 -5.06
C PHE A 160 4.15 11.81 -4.85
N VAL A 161 4.52 12.71 -5.77
CA VAL A 161 5.77 13.48 -5.67
C VAL A 161 5.77 14.42 -4.47
N GLU A 162 4.70 15.18 -4.26
CA GLU A 162 4.65 16.22 -3.22
C GLU A 162 4.46 15.64 -1.81
N SER A 163 3.80 14.49 -1.69
CA SER A 163 3.39 13.95 -0.38
C SER A 163 3.95 12.57 -0.07
N SER A 164 4.00 11.66 -1.05
CA SER A 164 4.44 10.27 -0.80
C SER A 164 5.96 10.11 -0.91
N LEU A 165 6.64 10.84 -1.81
CA LEU A 165 8.09 10.75 -1.98
C LEU A 165 8.87 11.21 -0.73
N PRO A 166 8.47 12.26 0.01
CA PRO A 166 9.10 12.61 1.29
C PRO A 166 9.10 11.47 2.33
N VAL A 167 8.11 10.58 2.27
CA VAL A 167 8.07 9.38 3.12
C VAL A 167 9.15 8.38 2.72
N VAL A 168 9.39 8.21 1.41
CA VAL A 168 10.50 7.38 0.90
C VAL A 168 11.83 7.97 1.38
N GLU A 169 12.02 9.28 1.23
CA GLU A 169 13.23 9.98 1.68
C GLU A 169 13.46 9.84 3.19
N TYR A 170 12.40 9.94 3.99
CA TYR A 170 12.46 9.71 5.44
C TYR A 170 13.04 8.32 5.79
N TYR A 171 12.58 7.26 5.12
CA TYR A 171 13.09 5.91 5.35
C TYR A 171 14.43 5.64 4.65
N GLU A 172 14.77 6.38 3.59
CA GLU A 172 16.09 6.32 2.93
C GLU A 172 17.17 6.76 3.91
N LEU A 173 16.95 7.86 4.63
CA LEU A 173 17.85 8.35 5.68
C LEU A 173 18.03 7.34 6.84
N LYS A 174 17.07 6.42 7.01
CA LYS A 174 17.13 5.31 7.98
C LYS A 174 17.75 4.03 7.42
N GLY A 175 18.18 4.01 6.15
CA GLY A 175 18.70 2.80 5.48
C GLY A 175 17.64 1.72 5.20
N LYS A 176 16.35 2.08 5.26
CA LYS A 176 15.21 1.16 5.16
C LYS A 176 14.58 1.09 3.78
N VAL A 177 15.12 1.77 2.77
CA VAL A 177 14.57 1.70 1.41
C VAL A 177 15.28 0.60 0.61
N ARG A 178 14.48 -0.12 -0.18
CA ARG A 178 14.91 -1.09 -1.17
C ARG A 178 14.33 -0.64 -2.50
N LYS A 179 15.16 0.05 -3.28
CA LYS A 179 14.79 0.65 -4.54
C LYS A 179 14.80 -0.39 -5.66
N VAL A 180 13.74 -0.39 -6.48
CA VAL A 180 13.56 -1.26 -7.63
C VAL A 180 13.34 -0.40 -8.87
N ASP A 181 14.16 -0.63 -9.91
CA ASP A 181 13.96 -0.04 -11.23
C ASP A 181 12.74 -0.69 -11.90
N ALA A 182 11.66 0.07 -12.05
CA ALA A 182 10.39 -0.41 -12.58
C ALA A 182 10.24 -0.25 -14.10
N LEU A 183 11.29 0.17 -14.82
CA LEU A 183 11.31 0.26 -16.29
C LEU A 183 11.55 -1.09 -16.96
N LYS A 184 12.19 -2.02 -16.26
CA LYS A 184 12.53 -3.34 -16.79
C LYS A 184 11.28 -4.21 -17.00
N PRO A 185 11.38 -5.28 -17.82
CA PRO A 185 10.34 -6.30 -17.92
C PRO A 185 9.94 -6.87 -16.55
N VAL A 186 8.67 -7.25 -16.41
CA VAL A 186 8.07 -7.68 -15.13
C VAL A 186 8.91 -8.76 -14.42
N ASP A 187 9.45 -9.73 -15.15
CA ASP A 187 10.22 -10.82 -14.57
C ASP A 187 11.61 -10.37 -14.10
N GLU A 188 12.29 -9.48 -14.84
CA GLU A 188 13.57 -8.90 -14.41
C GLU A 188 13.41 -8.01 -13.17
N VAL A 189 12.32 -7.25 -13.10
CA VAL A 189 11.94 -6.50 -11.91
C VAL A 189 11.76 -7.48 -10.74
N PHE A 190 11.09 -8.61 -10.98
CA PHE A 190 10.84 -9.59 -9.94
C PHE A 190 12.11 -10.31 -9.47
N GLU A 191 13.12 -10.55 -10.33
CA GLU A 191 14.43 -11.05 -9.89
C GLU A 191 15.09 -10.13 -8.86
N THR A 192 15.00 -8.81 -9.08
CA THR A 192 15.52 -7.81 -8.13
C THR A 192 14.73 -7.83 -6.81
N VAL A 193 13.41 -7.96 -6.90
CA VAL A 193 12.54 -8.11 -5.72
C VAL A 193 12.88 -9.40 -4.97
N LYS A 194 13.05 -10.53 -5.64
CA LYS A 194 13.39 -11.81 -5.01
C LYS A 194 14.65 -11.72 -4.15
N ALA A 195 15.70 -11.07 -4.65
CA ALA A 195 16.93 -10.87 -3.87
C ALA A 195 16.68 -10.09 -2.57
N THR A 196 15.76 -9.13 -2.58
CA THR A 196 15.37 -8.35 -1.40
C THR A 196 14.58 -9.19 -0.40
N PHE A 197 13.75 -10.10 -0.88
CA PHE A 197 12.88 -10.94 -0.05
C PHE A 197 13.48 -12.29 0.34
N ALA A 198 14.68 -12.63 -0.15
CA ALA A 198 15.38 -13.88 0.16
C ALA A 198 15.43 -14.22 1.66
N PRO A 199 15.64 -13.27 2.60
CA PRO A 199 15.62 -13.58 4.04
C PRO A 199 14.26 -14.05 4.59
N PHE A 200 13.16 -13.85 3.86
CA PHE A 200 11.81 -14.30 4.24
C PHE A 200 11.40 -15.59 3.52
N HIS A 201 12.28 -16.16 2.71
CA HIS A 201 12.02 -17.45 2.10
C HIS A 201 12.05 -18.50 3.21
N THR A 202 10.91 -19.13 3.46
CA THR A 202 10.86 -20.35 4.25
C THR A 202 11.32 -21.48 3.35
N GLU A 203 12.47 -22.09 3.67
CA GLU A 203 12.82 -23.39 3.09
C GLU A 203 11.62 -24.33 3.36
N VAL A 204 10.97 -24.76 2.28
CA VAL A 204 10.03 -25.87 2.36
C VAL A 204 10.90 -27.11 2.30
N GLU A 205 11.17 -27.72 3.46
CA GLU A 205 11.61 -29.12 3.52
C GLU A 205 10.55 -30.04 2.91
#